data_AF-A0A8J2YGV0-F1
#
_entry.id   AF-A0A8J2YGV0-F1
#
_cell.length_a   1.000
_cell.length_b   1.000
_cell.length_c   1.000
_cell.angle_alpha   90.00
_cell.angle_beta   90.00
_cell.angle_gamma   90.00
#
_symmetry.space_group_name_H-M   'P 1'
#
loop_
_entity.id
_entity.type
_entity.pdbx_description
1 polymer ?
#
loop_
_entity_poly.entity_id
_entity_poly.type
_entity_poly.pdbx_seq_one_letter_code
_entity_poly.pdbx_strand_id
1 'polypeptide(L)'
;MERQVNQRAESQRRLQAARGTQSVTDAPPKVFDRVICTRVCDGARMVMAIRPSDRDHDNYLQMCSAAGNGEITEMTVERLGPVVVADLAASKPLFSGRSSSPAAASSCGGRINNLSVPIFADTTLRRGDIVALNGGFKVFIGRGEPPFTEADFKTLGEKDMAKGLRGMKVAGGEPM
;
A
#
# COMPACT_ATOMS: atom_id res chain seq x y z
N MET A 1 -8.33 -47.62 18.21
CA MET A 1 -8.83 -46.22 18.25
C MET A 1 -8.07 -45.34 19.25
N GLU A 2 -7.61 -45.84 20.39
CA GLU A 2 -6.88 -45.03 21.41
C GLU A 2 -5.61 -44.33 20.92
N ARG A 3 -4.84 -44.93 20.00
CA ARG A 3 -3.62 -44.31 19.46
C ARG A 3 -3.85 -43.00 18.70
N GLN A 4 -5.02 -42.82 18.07
CA GLN A 4 -5.34 -41.59 17.34
C GLN A 4 -5.73 -40.43 18.27
N VAL A 5 -6.29 -40.72 19.44
CA VAL A 5 -6.68 -39.70 20.41
C VAL A 5 -5.44 -39.07 21.05
N ASN A 6 -4.43 -39.88 21.39
CA ASN A 6 -3.17 -39.38 21.97
C ASN A 6 -2.38 -38.46 21.00
N GLN A 7 -2.37 -38.76 19.70
CA GLN A 7 -1.66 -37.92 18.72
C GLN A 7 -2.26 -36.52 18.54
N ARG A 8 -3.59 -36.38 18.69
CA ARG A 8 -4.26 -35.07 18.62
C ARG A 8 -4.01 -34.22 19.88
N ALA A 9 -3.95 -34.86 21.04
CA ALA A 9 -3.66 -34.15 22.29
C ALA A 9 -2.22 -33.58 22.32
N GLU A 10 -1.24 -34.35 21.81
CA GLU A 10 0.16 -33.88 21.73
C GLU A 10 0.36 -32.78 20.69
N SER A 11 -0.31 -32.85 19.54
CA SER A 11 -0.21 -31.80 18.52
C SER A 11 -0.85 -30.48 19.01
N GLN A 12 -1.97 -30.55 19.71
CA GLN A 12 -2.59 -29.37 20.32
C GLN A 12 -1.72 -28.76 21.43
N ARG A 13 -1.08 -29.58 22.28
CA ARG A 13 -0.14 -29.08 23.29
C ARG A 13 1.10 -28.42 22.67
N ARG A 14 1.65 -28.98 21.59
CA ARG A 14 2.78 -28.36 20.86
C ARG A 14 2.39 -27.04 20.22
N LEU A 15 1.19 -26.92 19.65
CA LEU A 15 0.69 -25.67 19.09
C LEU A 15 0.45 -24.59 20.16
N GLN A 16 0.00 -24.99 21.35
CA GLN A 16 -0.18 -24.06 22.48
C GLN A 16 1.16 -23.64 23.09
N ALA A 17 2.14 -24.55 23.22
CA ALA A 17 3.47 -24.22 23.70
C ALA A 17 4.27 -23.35 22.71
N ALA A 18 4.05 -23.53 21.40
CA ALA A 18 4.64 -22.67 20.36
C ALA A 18 4.00 -21.27 20.31
N ARG A 19 2.80 -21.10 20.87
CA ARG A 19 2.18 -19.79 21.14
C ARG A 19 2.67 -19.16 22.44
N GLY A 20 3.91 -19.47 22.83
CA GLY A 20 4.63 -18.76 23.88
C GLY A 20 4.39 -17.26 23.71
N THR A 21 3.92 -16.65 24.80
CA THR A 21 3.68 -15.22 24.98
C THR A 21 4.76 -14.44 24.26
N GLN A 22 4.44 -13.93 23.07
CA GLN A 22 5.27 -12.96 22.39
C GLN A 22 5.22 -11.73 23.30
N SER A 23 6.26 -11.58 24.11
CA SER A 23 6.51 -10.36 24.86
C SER A 23 6.55 -9.25 23.81
N VAL A 24 5.48 -8.46 23.76
CA VAL A 24 5.43 -7.23 23.00
C VAL A 24 6.61 -6.42 23.51
N THR A 25 7.68 -6.39 22.74
CA THR A 25 8.87 -5.63 23.10
C THR A 25 8.45 -4.17 23.24
N ASP A 26 8.89 -3.52 24.32
CA ASP A 26 8.72 -2.09 24.63
C ASP A 26 9.48 -1.21 23.60
N ALA A 27 9.23 -1.43 22.32
CA ALA A 27 9.67 -0.51 21.29
C ALA A 27 8.88 0.79 21.48
N PRO A 28 9.55 1.95 21.57
CA PRO A 28 8.87 3.22 21.69
C PRO A 28 7.88 3.37 20.52
N PRO A 29 6.68 3.91 20.77
CA PRO A 29 5.66 4.01 19.74
C PRO A 29 6.21 4.79 18.56
N LYS A 30 6.18 4.16 17.39
CA LYS A 30 6.64 4.78 16.15
C LYS A 30 5.66 5.87 15.77
N VAL A 31 6.15 7.09 15.69
CA VAL A 31 5.43 8.24 15.15
C VAL A 31 5.72 8.30 13.66
N PHE A 32 4.67 8.47 12.86
CA PHE A 32 4.79 8.54 11.41
C PHE A 32 4.13 9.81 10.91
N ASP A 33 4.72 10.45 9.92
CA ASP A 33 4.06 11.51 9.20
C ASP A 33 3.33 10.93 7.99
N ARG A 34 2.16 11.46 7.63
CA ARG A 34 1.46 11.12 6.39
C ARG A 34 1.33 12.34 5.50
N VAL A 35 1.45 12.13 4.21
CA VAL A 35 1.24 13.16 3.19
C VAL A 35 -0.22 13.15 2.76
N ILE A 36 -0.86 14.31 2.85
CA ILE A 36 -2.24 14.54 2.41
C ILE A 36 -2.22 15.62 1.34
N CYS A 37 -2.75 15.29 0.18
CA CYS A 37 -2.99 16.23 -0.90
C CYS A 37 -4.45 16.63 -0.88
N THR A 38 -4.71 17.93 -0.82
CA THR A 38 -6.05 18.49 -0.90
C THR A 38 -6.19 19.19 -2.24
N ARG A 39 -7.15 18.77 -3.06
CA ARG A 39 -7.44 19.47 -4.31
C ARG A 39 -8.14 20.79 -4.00
N VAL A 40 -7.59 21.89 -4.51
CA VAL A 40 -8.03 23.25 -4.14
C VAL A 40 -9.45 23.54 -4.62
N CYS A 41 -9.82 23.01 -5.78
CA CYS A 41 -11.11 23.35 -6.40
C CYS A 41 -12.33 22.77 -5.66
N ASP A 42 -12.24 21.60 -5.03
CA ASP A 42 -13.37 20.92 -4.36
C ASP A 42 -13.06 20.41 -2.95
N GLY A 43 -11.85 20.68 -2.44
CA GLY A 43 -11.40 20.23 -1.14
C GLY A 43 -11.19 18.71 -1.03
N ALA A 44 -11.15 17.98 -2.15
CA ALA A 44 -11.00 16.53 -2.11
C ALA A 44 -9.65 16.13 -1.50
N ARG A 45 -9.67 15.34 -0.42
CA ARG A 45 -8.48 14.90 0.32
C ARG A 45 -8.02 13.52 -0.14
N MET A 46 -6.75 13.40 -0.47
CA MET A 46 -6.10 12.18 -0.93
C MET A 46 -4.89 11.89 -0.03
N VAL A 47 -4.88 10.72 0.58
CA VAL A 47 -3.72 10.24 1.36
C VAL A 47 -2.78 9.52 0.40
N MET A 48 -1.54 10.01 0.30
CA MET A 48 -0.60 9.52 -0.72
C MET A 48 0.44 8.55 -0.17
N ALA A 49 1.09 8.91 0.93
CA ALA A 49 2.22 8.15 1.45
C ALA A 49 2.40 8.37 2.96
N ILE A 50 3.08 7.41 3.58
CA ILE A 50 3.74 7.62 4.87
C ILE A 50 5.11 8.23 4.58
N ARG A 51 5.45 9.29 5.30
CA ARG A 51 6.67 10.07 5.17
C ARG A 51 7.66 9.64 6.25
N PRO A 52 8.66 8.79 5.94
CA PRO A 52 9.67 8.38 6.90
C PRO A 52 10.73 9.48 7.13
N SER A 53 10.90 10.41 6.19
CA SER A 53 11.89 11.48 6.30
C SER A 53 11.49 12.75 5.54
N ASP A 54 12.13 13.88 5.86
CA ASP A 54 11.89 15.14 5.16
C ASP A 54 12.47 15.21 3.75
N ARG A 55 13.37 14.29 3.37
CA ARG A 55 14.20 14.38 2.16
C ARG A 55 13.43 14.28 0.85
N ASP A 56 12.22 13.74 0.86
CA ASP A 56 11.44 13.44 -0.34
C ASP A 56 10.31 14.44 -0.60
N HIS A 57 10.40 15.67 -0.06
CA HIS A 57 9.35 16.69 -0.18
C HIS A 57 8.90 16.95 -1.62
N ASP A 58 9.86 17.12 -2.55
CA ASP A 58 9.56 17.37 -3.96
C ASP A 58 8.86 16.19 -4.63
N ASN A 59 9.21 14.96 -4.23
CA ASN A 59 8.56 13.76 -4.73
C ASN A 59 7.10 13.71 -4.27
N TYR A 60 6.83 14.06 -3.01
CA TYR A 60 5.47 14.14 -2.50
C TYR A 60 4.64 15.23 -3.18
N LEU A 61 5.24 16.38 -3.49
CA LEU A 61 4.59 17.43 -4.29
C LEU A 61 4.24 16.94 -5.70
N GLN A 62 5.14 16.21 -6.36
CA GLN A 62 4.87 15.62 -7.67
C GLN A 62 3.73 14.59 -7.60
N MET A 63 3.72 13.76 -6.57
CA MET A 63 2.62 12.82 -6.32
C MET A 63 1.29 13.55 -6.09
N CYS A 64 1.27 14.64 -5.31
CA CYS A 64 0.07 15.45 -5.12
C CYS A 64 -0.44 16.05 -6.43
N SER A 65 0.47 16.65 -7.22
CA SER A 65 0.14 17.23 -8.52
C SER A 65 -0.44 16.18 -9.48
N ALA A 66 0.17 14.99 -9.52
CA ALA A 66 -0.34 13.85 -10.29
C ALA A 66 -1.73 13.41 -9.81
N ALA A 67 -1.93 13.30 -8.49
CA ALA A 67 -3.22 12.95 -7.88
C ALA A 67 -4.32 13.97 -8.14
N GLY A 68 -3.94 15.25 -8.27
CA GLY A 68 -4.82 16.35 -8.65
C GLY A 68 -5.41 16.21 -10.06
N ASN A 69 -4.84 15.36 -10.90
CA ASN A 69 -5.29 15.15 -12.28
C ASN A 69 -5.32 16.46 -13.09
N GLY A 70 -4.23 17.24 -12.98
CA GLY A 70 -4.10 18.56 -13.63
C GLY A 70 -4.75 19.72 -12.86
N GLU A 71 -5.50 19.44 -11.79
CA GLU A 71 -5.99 20.47 -10.88
C GLU A 71 -4.93 20.84 -9.84
N ILE A 72 -4.99 22.09 -9.36
CA ILE A 72 -4.09 22.56 -8.31
C ILE A 72 -4.37 21.77 -7.03
N THR A 73 -3.31 21.23 -6.43
CA THR A 73 -3.35 20.54 -5.14
C THR A 73 -2.45 21.23 -4.14
N GLU A 74 -2.88 21.24 -2.89
CA GLU A 74 -2.10 21.69 -1.75
C GLU A 74 -1.64 20.46 -0.95
N MET A 75 -0.35 20.39 -0.68
CA MET A 75 0.22 19.31 0.13
C MET A 75 0.29 19.73 1.59
N THR A 76 -0.22 18.88 2.46
CA THR A 76 -0.11 19.00 3.91
C THR A 76 0.51 17.74 4.50
N VAL A 77 1.26 17.88 5.59
CA VAL A 77 1.84 16.75 6.32
C VAL A 77 1.12 16.65 7.66
N GLU A 78 0.51 15.49 7.91
CA GLU A 78 -0.18 15.22 9.16
C GLU A 78 0.61 14.20 9.98
N ARG A 79 0.93 14.55 11.22
CA ARG A 79 1.65 13.66 12.15
C ARG A 79 0.68 12.67 12.78
N LEU A 80 0.87 11.39 12.48
CA LEU A 80 0.15 10.29 13.12
C LEU A 80 0.86 9.95 14.42
N GLY A 81 0.20 10.25 15.55
CA GLY A 81 0.67 9.87 16.87
C GLY A 81 0.69 8.34 17.07
N PRO A 82 1.16 7.88 18.24
CA PRO A 82 1.09 6.48 18.64
C PRO A 82 -0.31 5.92 18.44
N VAL A 83 -0.50 4.99 17.50
CA VAL A 83 -1.76 4.26 17.38
C VAL A 83 -1.77 3.23 18.50
N VAL A 84 -2.43 3.55 19.61
CA VAL A 84 -2.72 2.56 20.64
C VAL A 84 -3.72 1.58 20.05
N VAL A 85 -3.35 0.31 19.94
CA VAL A 85 -4.16 -0.74 19.28
C VAL A 85 -5.57 -0.87 19.87
N ALA A 86 -5.77 -0.41 21.12
CA ALA A 86 -7.07 -0.33 21.77
C ALA A 86 -8.08 0.59 21.06
N ASP A 87 -7.61 1.62 20.33
CA ASP A 87 -8.48 2.56 19.60
C ASP A 87 -8.86 2.11 18.19
N LEU A 88 -8.26 1.03 17.66
CA LEU A 88 -8.59 0.52 16.32
C LEU A 88 -10.03 0.02 16.21
N ALA A 89 -10.64 -0.39 17.32
CA ALA A 89 -12.05 -0.79 17.38
C ALA A 89 -13.01 0.42 17.33
N ALA A 90 -12.56 1.60 17.73
CA ALA A 90 -13.35 2.84 17.75
C ALA A 90 -13.02 3.78 16.57
N SER A 91 -11.86 3.61 15.93
CA SER A 91 -11.47 4.41 14.77
C SER A 91 -12.35 4.07 13.56
N LYS A 92 -13.10 5.06 13.07
CA LYS A 92 -13.75 4.98 11.75
C LYS A 92 -12.71 4.52 10.73
N PRO A 93 -13.06 3.63 9.77
CA PRO A 93 -12.10 3.15 8.79
C PRO A 93 -11.42 4.34 8.12
N LEU A 94 -10.11 4.26 7.89
CA LEU A 94 -9.31 5.32 7.24
C LEU A 94 -9.89 5.80 5.89
N PHE A 95 -10.79 5.01 5.30
CA PHE A 95 -11.51 5.30 4.06
C PHE A 95 -12.90 5.92 4.26
N SER A 96 -13.35 6.12 5.51
CA SER A 96 -14.66 6.69 5.88
C SER A 96 -14.89 8.12 5.38
N GLY A 97 -13.86 8.80 4.87
CA GLY A 97 -13.95 10.15 4.30
C GLY A 97 -13.96 10.18 2.76
N ARG A 98 -13.97 9.04 2.06
CA ARG A 98 -13.98 9.02 0.58
C ARG A 98 -15.35 9.28 -0.03
N SER A 99 -16.44 9.23 0.73
CA SER A 99 -17.75 9.60 0.24
C SER A 99 -18.24 10.86 0.96
N SER A 100 -18.76 11.81 0.17
CA SER A 100 -19.39 13.07 0.57
C SER A 100 -18.45 14.20 0.96
N SER A 101 -17.69 14.72 -0.01
CA SER A 101 -17.63 16.19 -0.11
C SER A 101 -18.97 16.64 -0.69
N PRO A 102 -19.74 17.51 -0.02
CA PRO A 102 -20.97 18.06 -0.58
C PRO A 102 -20.61 18.81 -1.86
N ALA A 103 -21.30 18.48 -2.95
CA ALA A 103 -21.12 19.11 -4.25
C ALA A 103 -21.21 20.63 -4.14
N ALA A 104 -20.06 21.31 -4.23
CA ALA A 104 -19.99 22.74 -4.45
C ALA A 104 -18.64 23.12 -5.08
N ALA A 105 -18.40 22.66 -6.31
CA ALA A 105 -17.58 23.38 -7.28
C ALA A 105 -17.78 22.75 -8.67
N SER A 106 -18.71 23.32 -9.44
CA SER A 106 -18.93 23.03 -10.86
C SER A 106 -17.77 23.50 -11.77
N SER A 107 -16.54 23.62 -11.23
CA SER A 107 -15.39 24.24 -11.90
C SER A 107 -14.13 23.39 -11.92
N CYS A 108 -14.11 22.20 -11.31
CA CYS A 108 -12.99 21.25 -11.52
C CYS A 108 -13.13 20.66 -12.94
N GLY A 109 -12.57 21.35 -13.93
CA GLY A 109 -12.59 20.99 -15.35
C GLY A 109 -11.51 19.98 -15.75
N GLY A 110 -10.94 19.27 -14.78
CA GLY A 110 -9.80 18.39 -14.93
C GLY A 110 -10.00 17.41 -16.07
N ARG A 111 -9.21 17.59 -17.14
CA ARG A 111 -8.98 16.54 -18.14
C ARG A 111 -8.51 15.31 -17.38
N ILE A 112 -9.08 14.14 -17.66
CA ILE A 112 -8.56 12.86 -17.15
C ILE A 112 -7.20 12.66 -17.82
N ASN A 113 -6.16 13.21 -17.22
CA ASN A 113 -4.80 12.82 -17.50
C ASN A 113 -4.65 11.48 -16.77
N ASN A 114 -4.35 10.41 -17.51
CA ASN A 114 -4.11 9.10 -16.93
C ASN A 114 -3.13 9.25 -15.76
N LEU A 115 -3.62 8.94 -14.56
CA LEU A 115 -2.91 9.14 -13.31
C LEU A 115 -1.79 8.11 -13.25
N SER A 116 -0.65 8.47 -13.83
CA SER A 116 0.55 7.65 -13.89
C SER A 116 1.42 8.04 -12.71
N VAL A 117 1.29 7.32 -11.59
CA VAL A 117 2.32 7.37 -10.55
C VAL A 117 3.58 6.74 -11.13
N PRO A 118 4.73 7.44 -11.15
CA PRO A 118 5.98 6.84 -11.61
C PRO A 118 6.23 5.56 -10.81
N ILE A 119 6.48 4.45 -11.50
CA ILE A 119 6.61 3.14 -10.83
C ILE A 119 7.68 3.12 -9.73
N PHE A 120 8.72 3.94 -9.89
CA PHE A 120 9.80 4.10 -8.93
C PHE A 120 9.39 4.80 -7.64
N ALA A 121 8.26 5.49 -7.63
CA ALA A 121 7.68 6.15 -6.45
C ALA A 121 6.45 5.41 -5.91
N ASP A 122 6.03 4.30 -6.52
CA ASP A 122 4.83 3.58 -6.11
C ASP A 122 5.07 2.75 -4.84
N THR A 123 4.83 3.37 -3.70
CA THR A 123 4.97 2.76 -2.38
C THR A 123 4.08 1.54 -2.14
N THR A 124 3.13 1.24 -3.03
CA THR A 124 2.24 0.08 -2.90
C THR A 124 2.86 -1.21 -3.40
N LEU A 125 3.97 -1.13 -4.15
CA LEU A 125 4.66 -2.30 -4.69
C LEU A 125 5.25 -3.19 -3.60
N ARG A 126 4.98 -4.49 -3.73
CA ARG A 126 5.47 -5.55 -2.85
C ARG A 126 6.37 -6.49 -3.63
N ARG A 127 7.38 -7.05 -2.94
CA ARG A 127 8.29 -8.01 -3.56
C ARG A 127 7.50 -9.17 -4.18
N GLY A 128 7.69 -9.38 -5.48
CA GLY A 128 6.96 -10.36 -6.29
C GLY A 128 5.91 -9.75 -7.21
N ASP A 129 5.53 -8.49 -7.00
CA ASP A 129 4.56 -7.81 -7.87
C ASP A 129 5.09 -7.71 -9.30
N ILE A 130 4.21 -7.93 -10.27
CA ILE A 130 4.51 -7.82 -11.70
C ILE A 130 4.02 -6.47 -12.19
N VAL A 131 4.94 -5.70 -12.77
CA VAL A 131 4.65 -4.39 -13.33
C VAL A 131 4.72 -4.46 -14.85
N ALA A 132 3.69 -3.95 -15.51
CA ALA A 132 3.69 -3.72 -16.95
C ALA A 132 4.29 -2.34 -17.26
N LEU A 133 5.31 -2.30 -18.12
CA LEU A 133 5.94 -1.08 -18.62
C LEU A 133 5.88 -1.06 -20.15
N ASN A 134 6.14 0.09 -20.77
CA ASN A 134 6.15 0.24 -22.24
C ASN A 134 7.17 -0.68 -22.94
N GLY A 135 8.15 -1.24 -22.22
CA GLY A 135 9.16 -2.18 -22.74
C GLY A 135 8.95 -3.64 -22.32
N GLY A 136 7.81 -3.99 -21.73
CA GLY A 136 7.50 -5.34 -21.27
C GLY A 136 7.22 -5.42 -19.76
N PHE A 137 7.29 -6.62 -19.20
CA PHE A 137 6.98 -6.88 -17.80
C PHE A 137 8.24 -7.00 -16.94
N LYS A 138 8.22 -6.38 -15.77
CA LYS A 138 9.27 -6.55 -14.75
C LYS A 138 8.66 -7.05 -13.44
N VAL A 139 9.39 -7.85 -12.68
CA VAL A 139 9.03 -8.21 -11.31
C VAL A 139 9.74 -7.29 -10.35
N PHE A 140 9.00 -6.66 -9.45
CA PHE A 140 9.58 -5.91 -8.35
C PHE A 140 10.22 -6.90 -7.36
N ILE A 141 11.54 -6.88 -7.26
CA ILE A 141 12.29 -7.74 -6.33
C ILE A 141 12.60 -7.02 -5.01
N GLY A 142 12.39 -5.70 -4.97
CA GLY A 142 12.34 -4.82 -3.79
C GLY A 142 13.31 -5.14 -2.67
N ARG A 143 14.38 -4.35 -2.53
CA ARG A 143 15.33 -4.50 -1.40
C ARG A 143 15.20 -3.44 -0.30
N GLY A 144 14.24 -2.51 -0.36
CA GLY A 144 14.16 -1.41 0.60
C GLY A 144 12.90 -0.55 0.53
N GLU A 145 13.02 0.67 1.06
CA GLU A 145 12.00 1.74 1.01
C GLU A 145 12.17 2.59 -0.27
N PRO A 146 11.10 3.17 -0.81
CA PRO A 146 11.18 4.07 -1.96
C PRO A 146 12.02 5.34 -1.66
N PRO A 147 12.56 6.04 -2.68
CA PRO A 147 12.36 5.79 -4.10
C PRO A 147 13.09 4.54 -4.60
N PHE A 148 12.39 3.71 -5.37
CA PHE A 148 12.94 2.50 -5.96
C PHE A 148 13.79 2.82 -7.18
N THR A 149 14.74 1.95 -7.47
CA THR A 149 15.64 2.08 -8.62
C THR A 149 15.40 0.96 -9.61
N GLU A 150 15.96 1.07 -10.82
CA GLU A 150 15.86 -0.02 -11.81
C GLU A 150 16.43 -1.35 -11.30
N ALA A 151 17.40 -1.32 -10.37
CA ALA A 151 17.96 -2.51 -9.73
C ALA A 151 16.96 -3.27 -8.84
N ASP A 152 15.86 -2.61 -8.43
CA ASP A 152 14.76 -3.22 -7.68
C ASP A 152 13.76 -3.95 -8.60
N PHE A 153 13.99 -3.96 -9.92
CA PHE A 153 13.14 -4.60 -10.90
C PHE A 153 13.93 -5.62 -11.73
N LYS A 154 13.41 -6.84 -11.79
CA LYS A 154 13.97 -7.90 -12.64
C LYS A 154 13.12 -8.06 -13.89
N THR A 155 13.73 -7.89 -15.06
CA THR A 155 13.07 -8.20 -16.35
C THR A 155 12.74 -9.69 -16.42
N LEU A 156 11.51 -10.02 -16.79
CA LEU A 156 11.14 -11.39 -17.10
C LEU A 156 11.42 -11.68 -18.57
N GLY A 157 12.11 -12.79 -18.83
CA GLY A 157 12.11 -13.36 -20.16
C GLY A 157 10.72 -13.88 -20.52
N GLU A 158 10.40 -13.90 -21.81
CA GLU A 158 9.10 -14.34 -22.34
C GLU A 158 8.68 -15.74 -21.83
N LYS A 159 9.64 -16.66 -21.70
CA LYS A 159 9.42 -18.01 -21.15
C LYS A 159 9.07 -18.00 -19.66
N ASP A 160 9.69 -17.13 -18.88
CA ASP A 160 9.44 -17.02 -17.44
C ASP A 160 8.08 -16.36 -17.17
N MET A 161 7.68 -15.41 -18.01
CA MET A 161 6.36 -14.78 -17.97
C MET A 161 5.26 -15.82 -18.22
N ALA A 162 5.39 -16.65 -19.26
CA ALA A 162 4.41 -17.69 -19.58
C ALA A 162 4.26 -18.73 -18.45
N LYS A 163 5.32 -18.96 -17.66
CA LYS A 163 5.29 -19.82 -16.47
C LYS A 163 4.64 -19.11 -15.29
N GLY A 164 4.96 -17.83 -15.07
CA GLY A 164 4.38 -17.00 -14.02
C GLY A 164 2.87 -16.80 -14.18
N LEU A 165 2.42 -16.45 -15.38
CA LEU A 165 1.00 -16.25 -15.68
C LEU A 165 0.17 -17.53 -15.51
N ARG A 166 0.72 -18.69 -15.88
CA ARG A 166 0.05 -19.99 -15.66
C ARG A 166 -0.02 -20.37 -14.18
N GLY A 167 0.91 -19.89 -13.36
CA GLY A 167 0.92 -20.12 -11.91
C GLY A 167 0.05 -19.13 -11.13
N MET A 168 -0.30 -17.98 -11.72
CA MET A 168 -1.18 -17.00 -11.09
C MET A 168 -2.63 -17.50 -11.13
N LYS A 169 -3.06 -18.05 -10.00
CA LYS A 169 -4.49 -18.25 -9.73
C LYS A 169 -5.12 -16.87 -9.59
N VAL A 170 -5.75 -16.38 -10.64
CA VAL A 170 -6.59 -15.17 -10.56
C VAL A 170 -7.74 -15.51 -9.63
N ALA A 171 -7.77 -14.88 -8.45
CA ALA A 171 -8.87 -15.01 -7.53
C ALA A 171 -10.13 -14.42 -8.20
N GLY A 172 -11.03 -15.28 -8.69
CA GLY A 172 -12.37 -14.86 -9.13
C GLY A 172 -12.86 -15.36 -10.49
N GLY A 173 -12.11 -16.19 -11.22
CA GLY A 173 -12.63 -16.81 -12.45
C GLY A 173 -13.27 -18.16 -12.15
N GLU A 174 -14.59 -18.22 -11.96
CA GLU A 174 -15.30 -19.49 -12.21
C GLU A 174 -15.12 -19.85 -13.70
N PRO A 175 -14.76 -21.10 -14.02
CA PRO A 175 -14.72 -21.54 -15.40
C PRO A 175 -16.15 -21.48 -15.97
N MET A 176 -16.35 -20.73 -17.05
CA MET A 176 -17.53 -20.88 -17.92
C MET A 176 -17.45 -22.19 -18.69
#